data_AF-A0A0D3GK60-F1
#
_entry.id   AF-A0A0D3GK60-F1
#
_cell.length_a   1.000
_cell.length_b   1.000
_cell.length_c   1.000
_cell.angle_alpha   90.00
_cell.angle_beta   90.00
_cell.angle_gamma   90.00
#
_symmetry.space_group_name_H-M   'P 1'
#
loop_
_entity.id
_entity.type
_entity.pdbx_description
1 polymer ?
#
loop_
_entity_poly.entity_id
_entity_poly.type
_entity_poly.pdbx_seq_one_letter_code
_entity_poly.pdbx_strand_id
1 'polypeptide(L)'
;MAGKKRQNKRNGKVSKPQAEPKKVTEKQEDLISMLPDDIHLHILSMCPYHDAVRTAAVSRRWQHLHTRLPNVRFRMSVLGNLASLGESSEPRVQSMERMLRQRCHDDGGLHDTIETLHIGYRKDVPFECRYANEFVALANASRLELHVQCKRGLPDEDAGEWSLELPPATTELELGLYWYAVRPPRVRGPGVTSLRWLALDGLTVLRPSDFLSTVVFPSLEELHIVDCTLPASIDITSDTMPRLKLLRITDVTVMSATTKAGIAVLADELREIRVSCR
;
A
#
# COMPACT_ATOMS: atom_id res chain seq x y z
N MET A 1 -30.38 79.88 -2.75
CA MET A 1 -29.62 79.02 -3.67
C MET A 1 -30.63 78.22 -4.48
N ALA A 2 -30.89 78.67 -5.70
CA ALA A 2 -31.88 78.09 -6.61
C ALA A 2 -31.33 78.23 -8.04
N GLY A 3 -31.64 77.24 -8.90
CA GLY A 3 -31.58 77.44 -10.35
C GLY A 3 -30.73 76.43 -11.10
N LYS A 4 -31.39 75.40 -11.63
CA LYS A 4 -30.94 74.52 -12.72
C LYS A 4 -30.37 75.32 -13.90
N LYS A 5 -29.29 74.81 -14.52
CA LYS A 5 -29.03 75.01 -15.95
C LYS A 5 -28.65 73.71 -16.63
N ARG A 6 -29.37 73.45 -17.74
CA ARG A 6 -29.21 72.37 -18.71
C ARG A 6 -28.05 72.67 -19.66
N GLN A 7 -27.37 71.63 -20.11
CA GLN A 7 -26.64 71.55 -21.39
C GLN A 7 -26.27 70.07 -21.60
N ASN A 8 -26.11 69.50 -22.79
CA ASN A 8 -26.87 69.53 -24.03
C ASN A 8 -26.49 68.21 -24.75
N LYS A 9 -27.38 67.71 -25.60
CA LYS A 9 -27.26 66.52 -26.45
C LYS A 9 -25.90 66.40 -27.18
N ARG A 10 -25.45 65.15 -27.42
CA ARG A 10 -24.99 64.71 -28.75
C ARG A 10 -25.06 63.18 -28.92
N ASN A 11 -25.75 62.80 -30.00
CA ASN A 11 -25.94 61.45 -30.53
C ASN A 11 -24.61 60.76 -30.86
N GLY A 12 -24.49 59.50 -30.47
CA GLY A 12 -23.60 58.53 -31.10
C GLY A 12 -24.35 57.22 -31.27
N LYS A 13 -24.87 56.95 -32.48
CA LYS A 13 -25.32 55.62 -32.88
C LYS A 13 -24.07 54.72 -32.87
N VAL A 14 -23.97 53.82 -31.90
CA VAL A 14 -22.99 52.73 -31.92
C VAL A 14 -23.75 51.46 -32.28
N SER A 15 -23.40 50.92 -33.45
CA SER A 15 -23.93 49.71 -34.06
C SER A 15 -23.77 48.51 -33.12
N LYS A 16 -24.80 47.65 -33.04
CA LYS A 16 -24.70 46.33 -32.39
C LYS A 16 -23.57 45.53 -33.08
N PRO A 17 -22.64 44.90 -32.34
CA PRO A 17 -21.75 43.92 -32.92
C PRO A 17 -22.59 42.72 -33.39
N GLN A 18 -22.43 42.35 -34.67
CA GLN A 18 -22.96 41.11 -35.21
C GLN A 18 -22.38 39.93 -34.42
N ALA A 19 -23.24 39.00 -34.02
CA ALA A 19 -22.84 37.77 -33.36
C ALA A 19 -21.97 36.96 -34.33
N GLU A 20 -20.72 36.73 -33.96
CA GLU A 20 -19.84 35.77 -34.63
C GLU A 20 -20.48 34.37 -34.60
N PRO A 21 -20.29 33.55 -35.65
CA PRO A 21 -20.85 32.21 -35.69
C PRO A 21 -20.27 31.42 -34.52
N LYS A 22 -21.15 30.91 -33.64
CA LYS A 22 -20.78 29.96 -32.59
C LYS A 22 -20.06 28.80 -33.27
N LYS A 23 -18.74 28.67 -33.07
CA LYS A 23 -17.99 27.45 -33.36
C LYS A 23 -18.81 26.31 -32.77
N VAL A 24 -19.32 25.42 -33.63
CA VAL A 24 -19.82 24.13 -33.19
C VAL A 24 -18.58 23.38 -32.73
N THR A 25 -18.27 23.50 -31.45
CA THR A 25 -17.40 22.53 -30.78
C THR A 25 -18.16 21.21 -30.87
N GLU A 26 -17.75 20.36 -31.80
CA GLU A 26 -18.04 18.93 -31.71
C GLU A 26 -17.73 18.53 -30.28
N LYS A 27 -18.77 18.18 -29.51
CA LYS A 27 -18.58 17.62 -28.17
C LYS A 27 -17.83 16.32 -28.41
N GLN A 28 -16.52 16.35 -28.26
CA GLN A 28 -15.72 15.14 -28.19
C GLN A 28 -16.32 14.30 -27.07
N GLU A 29 -16.92 13.18 -27.43
CA GLU A 29 -17.60 12.31 -26.49
C GLU A 29 -16.58 11.82 -25.46
N ASP A 30 -16.91 11.94 -24.18
CA ASP A 30 -16.06 11.45 -23.10
C ASP A 30 -16.17 9.92 -23.03
N LEU A 31 -15.43 9.25 -23.92
CA LEU A 31 -15.42 7.81 -24.05
C LEU A 31 -14.99 7.10 -22.77
N ILE A 32 -14.14 7.75 -21.95
CA ILE A 32 -13.67 7.16 -20.71
C ILE A 32 -14.80 7.16 -19.68
N SER A 33 -15.58 8.25 -19.56
CA SER A 33 -16.78 8.26 -18.73
C SER A 33 -17.92 7.37 -19.25
N MET A 34 -17.83 6.82 -20.47
CA MET A 34 -18.81 5.86 -20.99
C MET A 34 -18.53 4.41 -20.59
N LEU A 35 -17.31 4.10 -20.11
CA LEU A 35 -16.97 2.75 -19.64
C LEU A 35 -17.84 2.34 -18.43
N PRO A 36 -18.04 1.02 -18.20
CA PRO A 36 -18.68 0.53 -16.98
C PRO A 36 -17.88 0.85 -15.72
N ASP A 37 -18.58 0.97 -14.59
CA ASP A 37 -17.98 1.36 -13.31
C ASP A 37 -16.92 0.37 -12.83
N ASP A 38 -17.05 -0.92 -13.14
CA ASP A 38 -16.06 -1.95 -12.81
C ASP A 38 -14.69 -1.68 -13.44
N ILE A 39 -14.69 -1.11 -14.66
CA ILE A 39 -13.45 -0.73 -15.35
C ILE A 39 -12.85 0.52 -14.70
N HIS A 40 -13.68 1.48 -14.29
CA HIS A 40 -13.20 2.65 -13.54
C HIS A 40 -12.60 2.25 -12.19
N LEU A 41 -13.26 1.33 -11.47
CA LEU A 41 -12.74 0.78 -10.21
C LEU A 41 -11.40 0.09 -10.45
N HIS A 42 -11.27 -0.71 -11.50
CA HIS A 42 -10.00 -1.34 -11.85
C HIS A 42 -8.90 -0.30 -12.14
N ILE A 43 -9.20 0.73 -12.94
CA ILE A 43 -8.25 1.82 -13.23
C ILE A 43 -7.82 2.54 -11.96
N LEU A 44 -8.78 2.99 -11.15
CA LEU A 44 -8.52 3.72 -9.91
C LEU A 44 -7.74 2.86 -8.89
N SER A 45 -7.99 1.54 -8.88
CA SER A 45 -7.28 0.61 -8.00
C SER A 45 -5.78 0.53 -8.28
N MET A 46 -5.34 0.83 -9.50
CA MET A 46 -3.92 0.83 -9.88
C MET A 46 -3.13 2.03 -9.31
N CYS A 47 -3.81 3.08 -8.86
CA CYS A 47 -3.18 4.30 -8.37
C CYS A 47 -3.05 4.31 -6.84
N PRO A 48 -2.09 5.07 -6.27
CA PRO A 48 -2.14 5.46 -4.87
C PRO A 48 -3.48 6.10 -4.54
N TYR A 49 -4.02 5.86 -3.35
CA TYR A 49 -5.38 6.29 -2.99
C TYR A 49 -5.64 7.78 -3.23
N HIS A 50 -4.68 8.64 -2.88
CA HIS A 50 -4.83 10.08 -3.09
C HIS A 50 -4.93 10.47 -4.57
N ASP A 51 -4.23 9.76 -5.46
CA ASP A 51 -4.33 9.97 -6.90
C ASP A 51 -5.65 9.40 -7.42
N ALA A 52 -6.13 8.30 -6.86
CA ALA A 52 -7.47 7.77 -7.15
C ALA A 52 -8.58 8.77 -6.76
N VAL A 53 -8.48 9.44 -5.60
CA VAL A 53 -9.42 10.50 -5.19
C VAL A 53 -9.38 11.69 -6.15
N ARG A 54 -8.17 12.16 -6.50
CA ARG A 54 -8.00 13.27 -7.45
C ARG A 54 -8.57 12.92 -8.82
N THR A 55 -8.31 11.71 -9.29
CA THR A 55 -8.80 11.20 -10.57
C THR A 55 -10.32 11.01 -10.54
N ALA A 56 -10.86 10.50 -9.43
CA ALA A 56 -12.31 10.41 -9.23
C ALA A 56 -12.98 11.79 -9.25
N ALA A 57 -12.31 12.83 -8.72
CA ALA A 57 -12.87 14.18 -8.67
C ALA A 57 -12.94 14.87 -10.05
N VAL A 58 -12.21 14.40 -11.08
CA VAL A 58 -12.27 15.02 -12.41
C VAL A 58 -13.54 14.69 -13.20
N SER A 59 -14.28 13.63 -12.81
CA SER A 59 -15.52 13.22 -13.45
C SER A 59 -16.62 12.99 -12.42
N ARG A 60 -17.80 13.57 -12.64
CA ARG A 60 -18.98 13.33 -11.78
C ARG A 60 -19.34 11.86 -11.69
N ARG A 61 -19.06 11.08 -12.75
CA ARG A 61 -19.29 9.63 -12.76
C ARG A 61 -18.38 8.90 -11.79
N TRP A 62 -17.14 9.37 -11.62
CA TRP A 62 -16.13 8.64 -10.85
C TRP A 62 -16.04 9.11 -9.40
N GLN A 63 -16.59 10.29 -9.09
CA GLN A 63 -16.45 10.96 -7.80
C GLN A 63 -16.78 10.07 -6.60
N HIS A 64 -17.72 9.14 -6.72
CA HIS A 64 -18.14 8.24 -5.65
C HIS A 64 -17.45 6.87 -5.69
N LEU A 65 -16.72 6.53 -6.75
CA LEU A 65 -16.11 5.20 -6.92
C LEU A 65 -14.89 4.99 -6.02
N HIS A 66 -14.19 6.06 -5.63
CA HIS A 66 -13.01 5.96 -4.78
C HIS A 66 -13.30 5.37 -3.38
N THR A 67 -14.55 5.43 -2.91
CA THR A 67 -14.96 4.85 -1.62
C THR A 67 -15.27 3.35 -1.71
N ARG A 68 -15.31 2.78 -2.93
CA ARG A 68 -15.61 1.37 -3.20
C ARG A 68 -14.40 0.57 -3.66
N LEU A 69 -13.19 1.14 -3.56
CA LEU A 69 -11.99 0.46 -4.05
C LEU A 69 -11.65 -0.75 -3.16
N PRO A 70 -11.59 -1.98 -3.71
CA PRO A 70 -11.18 -3.16 -2.94
C PRO A 70 -9.68 -3.13 -2.60
N ASN A 71 -8.88 -2.46 -3.44
CA ASN A 71 -7.45 -2.30 -3.25
C ASN A 71 -7.13 -0.87 -2.83
N VAL A 72 -6.60 -0.70 -1.62
CA VAL A 72 -6.25 0.60 -1.05
C VAL A 72 -4.74 0.70 -0.90
N ARG A 73 -4.13 1.67 -1.58
CA ARG A 73 -2.68 1.92 -1.54
C ARG A 73 -2.36 3.23 -0.84
N PHE A 74 -1.73 3.15 0.33
CA PHE A 74 -1.27 4.31 1.10
C PHE A 74 0.25 4.44 1.07
N ARG A 75 0.71 5.69 0.89
CA ARG A 75 2.12 6.07 1.04
C ARG A 75 2.20 7.19 2.07
N MET A 76 2.68 6.84 3.27
CA MET A 76 2.80 7.80 4.39
C MET A 76 3.96 8.74 4.14
N SER A 77 5.10 8.19 3.75
CA SER A 77 6.26 8.94 3.28
C SER A 77 6.20 9.20 1.77
N VAL A 78 6.64 10.38 1.34
CA VAL A 78 6.89 10.66 -0.09
C VAL A 78 8.23 10.00 -0.43
N LEU A 79 8.21 9.04 -1.34
CA LEU A 79 9.42 8.34 -1.81
C LEU A 79 10.47 9.36 -2.30
N GLY A 80 11.67 9.28 -1.71
CA GLY A 80 12.92 9.82 -2.24
C GLY A 80 13.12 11.32 -2.02
N ASN A 81 14.11 11.68 -1.20
CA ASN A 81 15.01 12.86 -1.24
C ASN A 81 14.52 14.26 -1.71
N LEU A 82 13.23 14.47 -1.98
CA LEU A 82 12.69 15.64 -2.70
C LEU A 82 11.46 16.25 -2.03
N ALA A 83 10.87 15.61 -1.02
CA ALA A 83 10.03 16.36 -0.09
C ALA A 83 10.96 17.35 0.62
N SER A 84 10.72 18.65 0.43
CA SER A 84 11.32 19.68 1.25
C SER A 84 11.16 19.25 2.71
N LEU A 85 12.23 19.39 3.48
CA LEU A 85 12.41 18.91 4.85
C LEU A 85 11.40 19.45 5.90
N GLY A 86 10.24 19.96 5.50
CA GLY A 86 9.34 20.73 6.37
C GLY A 86 7.84 20.45 6.26
N GLU A 87 7.32 19.74 5.25
CA GLU A 87 5.90 19.38 5.24
C GLU A 87 5.67 18.05 5.97
N SER A 88 5.08 18.12 7.16
CA SER A 88 4.66 16.92 7.90
C SER A 88 3.70 16.10 7.04
N SER A 89 3.98 14.80 6.88
CA SER A 89 3.07 13.85 6.22
C SER A 89 1.78 13.62 7.02
N GLU A 90 1.72 14.10 8.26
CA GLU A 90 0.64 13.85 9.21
C GLU A 90 -0.77 14.24 8.74
N PRO A 91 -1.03 15.45 8.19
CA PRO A 91 -2.38 15.81 7.74
C PRO A 91 -2.89 14.88 6.63
N ARG A 92 -1.98 14.41 5.78
CA ARG A 92 -2.29 13.44 4.71
C ARG A 92 -2.62 12.08 5.32
N VAL A 93 -1.82 11.60 6.26
CA VAL A 93 -2.05 10.31 6.94
C VAL A 93 -3.35 10.33 7.76
N GLN A 94 -3.64 11.41 8.49
CA GLN A 94 -4.92 11.60 9.19
C GLN A 94 -6.11 11.60 8.22
N SER A 95 -5.93 12.10 7.00
CA SER A 95 -6.99 12.05 5.98
C SER A 95 -7.21 10.63 5.44
N MET A 96 -6.14 9.82 5.34
CA MET A 96 -6.25 8.40 5.01
C MET A 96 -6.97 7.63 6.13
N GLU A 97 -6.65 7.91 7.39
CA GLU A 97 -7.33 7.33 8.56
C GLU A 97 -8.83 7.64 8.56
N ARG A 98 -9.18 8.92 8.41
CA ARG A 98 -10.59 9.36 8.35
C ARG A 98 -11.36 8.64 7.25
N MET A 99 -10.72 8.41 6.10
CA MET A 99 -11.34 7.63 5.04
C MET A 99 -11.58 6.17 5.44
N LEU A 100 -10.58 5.49 6.00
CA LEU A 100 -10.73 4.10 6.45
C LEU A 100 -11.88 4.00 7.45
N ARG A 101 -11.90 4.89 8.44
CA ARG A 101 -12.97 4.94 9.44
C ARG A 101 -14.33 5.18 8.79
N GLN A 102 -14.44 6.09 7.84
CA GLN A 102 -15.69 6.34 7.13
C GLN A 102 -16.20 5.07 6.42
N ARG A 103 -15.31 4.35 5.72
CA ARG A 103 -15.66 3.10 5.04
C ARG A 103 -16.09 1.99 6.01
N CYS A 104 -15.49 1.94 7.18
CA CYS A 104 -15.83 0.94 8.20
C CYS A 104 -17.08 1.31 9.02
N HIS A 105 -17.43 2.59 9.12
CA HIS A 105 -18.59 3.07 9.89
C HIS A 105 -19.90 3.10 9.10
N ASP A 106 -19.85 3.17 7.77
CA ASP A 106 -21.04 3.08 6.92
C ASP A 106 -21.48 1.60 6.79
N ASP A 107 -21.98 1.06 7.91
CA ASP A 107 -22.64 -0.24 8.11
C ASP A 107 -24.02 -0.29 7.43
N GLY A 108 -24.05 0.15 6.18
CA GLY A 108 -25.20 0.15 5.28
C GLY A 108 -25.05 -0.90 4.18
N GLY A 109 -24.43 -2.05 4.47
CA GLY A 109 -24.48 -3.28 3.66
C GLY A 109 -24.07 -3.22 2.18
N LEU A 110 -23.52 -2.10 1.68
CA LEU A 110 -23.26 -1.89 0.26
C LEU A 110 -21.85 -1.34 -0.06
N HIS A 111 -20.96 -1.23 0.94
CA HIS A 111 -19.57 -0.88 0.68
C HIS A 111 -18.70 -2.14 0.65
N ASP A 112 -18.02 -2.33 -0.48
CA ASP A 112 -17.07 -3.42 -0.70
C ASP A 112 -15.96 -3.35 0.37
N THR A 113 -15.76 -4.46 1.08
CA THR A 113 -14.68 -4.63 2.07
C THR A 113 -13.34 -4.37 1.42
N ILE A 114 -12.37 -3.86 2.18
CA ILE A 114 -11.00 -3.72 1.68
C ILE A 114 -10.41 -5.12 1.55
N GLU A 115 -10.20 -5.57 0.32
CA GLU A 115 -9.58 -6.87 0.03
C GLU A 115 -8.06 -6.78 0.21
N THR A 116 -7.45 -5.75 -0.38
CA THR A 116 -6.00 -5.54 -0.31
C THR A 116 -5.67 -4.18 0.29
N LEU A 117 -4.87 -4.19 1.35
CA LEU A 117 -4.28 -2.99 1.93
C LEU A 117 -2.77 -2.99 1.68
N HIS A 118 -2.31 -1.98 0.95
CA HIS A 118 -0.90 -1.72 0.73
C HIS A 118 -0.49 -0.47 1.51
N ILE A 119 0.53 -0.58 2.37
CA ILE A 119 1.06 0.56 3.14
C ILE A 119 2.57 0.68 2.91
N GLY A 120 2.99 1.83 2.38
CA GLY A 120 4.37 2.26 2.35
C GLY A 120 4.67 3.25 3.47
N TYR A 121 5.59 2.91 4.39
CA TYR A 121 5.93 3.75 5.53
C TYR A 121 7.38 3.59 5.99
N ARG A 122 7.84 4.54 6.81
CA ARG A 122 9.17 4.53 7.42
C ARG A 122 9.13 3.98 8.84
N LYS A 123 9.93 2.95 9.10
CA LYS A 123 10.06 2.34 10.44
C LYS A 123 10.76 3.26 11.43
N ASP A 124 11.60 4.18 10.95
CA ASP A 124 12.30 5.17 11.78
C ASP A 124 11.43 6.39 12.16
N VAL A 125 10.17 6.43 11.72
CA VAL A 125 9.20 7.49 12.06
C VAL A 125 8.10 6.92 12.96
N PRO A 126 8.12 7.18 14.29
CA PRO A 126 7.18 6.58 15.24
C PRO A 126 5.71 6.87 14.92
N PHE A 127 5.42 8.08 14.43
CA PHE A 127 4.10 8.48 13.98
C PHE A 127 3.59 7.55 12.87
N GLU A 128 4.40 7.27 11.84
CA GLU A 128 3.99 6.41 10.72
C GLU A 128 3.78 4.96 11.17
N CYS A 129 4.61 4.46 12.10
CA CYS A 129 4.44 3.12 12.66
C CYS A 129 3.11 2.98 13.41
N ARG A 130 2.70 4.00 14.18
CA ARG A 130 1.41 4.01 14.88
C ARG A 130 0.26 3.92 13.88
N TYR A 131 0.27 4.76 12.86
CA TYR A 131 -0.76 4.77 11.83
C TYR A 131 -0.79 3.50 10.98
N ALA A 132 0.37 2.87 10.73
CA ALA A 132 0.42 1.60 9.98
C ALA A 132 -0.34 0.51 10.74
N ASN A 133 -0.12 0.39 12.05
CA ASN A 133 -0.84 -0.56 12.90
C ASN A 133 -2.35 -0.25 12.95
N GLU A 134 -2.73 1.03 13.08
CA GLU A 134 -4.13 1.44 13.05
C GLU A 134 -4.80 1.11 11.71
N PHE A 135 -4.10 1.32 10.58
CA PHE A 135 -4.63 1.04 9.25
C PHE A 135 -4.83 -0.45 9.01
N VAL A 136 -3.87 -1.28 9.44
CA VAL A 136 -3.98 -2.74 9.41
C VAL A 136 -5.21 -3.18 10.20
N ALA A 137 -5.38 -2.69 11.42
CA ALA A 137 -6.52 -3.03 12.27
C ALA A 137 -7.86 -2.56 11.70
N LEU A 138 -7.93 -1.32 11.20
CA LEU A 138 -9.15 -0.74 10.65
C LEU A 138 -9.60 -1.41 9.35
N ALA A 139 -8.66 -1.74 8.47
CA ALA A 139 -8.99 -2.31 7.17
C ALA A 139 -9.45 -3.78 7.27
N ASN A 140 -8.89 -4.55 8.22
CA ASN A 140 -9.15 -5.98 8.37
C ASN A 140 -9.16 -6.71 7.01
N ALA A 141 -8.13 -6.44 6.20
CA ALA A 141 -8.06 -6.87 4.81
C ALA A 141 -7.63 -8.34 4.69
N SER A 142 -8.02 -9.00 3.60
CA SER A 142 -7.60 -10.39 3.32
C SER A 142 -6.15 -10.49 2.86
N ARG A 143 -5.63 -9.44 2.23
CA ARG A 143 -4.24 -9.31 1.78
C ARG A 143 -3.61 -8.03 2.32
N LEU A 144 -2.45 -8.18 2.95
CA LEU A 144 -1.63 -7.07 3.46
C LEU A 144 -0.31 -6.99 2.71
N GLU A 145 0.02 -5.82 2.18
CA GLU A 145 1.30 -5.52 1.54
C GLU A 145 1.99 -4.38 2.28
N LEU A 146 3.00 -4.69 3.11
CA LEU A 146 3.69 -3.71 3.94
C LEU A 146 5.08 -3.43 3.37
N HIS A 147 5.24 -2.27 2.74
CA HIS A 147 6.52 -1.80 2.21
C HIS A 147 7.18 -0.88 3.23
N VAL A 148 8.12 -1.43 3.98
CA VAL A 148 8.75 -0.76 5.12
C VAL A 148 10.14 -0.28 4.73
N GLN A 149 10.42 0.98 5.04
CA GLN A 149 11.68 1.62 4.71
C GLN A 149 12.33 2.22 5.96
N CYS A 150 13.63 2.44 5.88
CA CYS A 150 14.41 3.17 6.86
C CYS A 150 15.30 4.20 6.16
N LYS A 151 15.79 5.19 6.91
CA LYS A 151 16.84 6.08 6.41
C LYS A 151 18.06 5.26 5.96
N ARG A 152 18.59 5.58 4.77
CA ARG A 152 19.80 4.93 4.26
C ARG A 152 20.98 5.12 5.23
N GLY A 153 21.72 4.05 5.48
CA GLY A 153 22.92 4.07 6.32
C GLY A 153 22.66 3.95 7.82
N LEU A 154 21.43 3.62 8.23
CA LEU A 154 21.19 3.12 9.58
C LEU A 154 21.94 1.77 9.76
N PRO A 155 22.71 1.61 10.86
CA PRO A 155 23.24 0.32 11.27
C PRO A 155 22.16 -0.76 11.30
N ASP A 156 22.58 -2.02 11.10
CA ASP A 156 21.77 -3.17 11.47
C ASP A 156 21.32 -3.00 12.94
N GLU A 157 20.09 -3.38 13.26
CA GLU A 157 19.43 -3.25 14.58
C GLU A 157 18.82 -1.88 14.97
N ASP A 158 19.11 -0.77 14.27
CA ASP A 158 18.69 0.57 14.73
C ASP A 158 17.23 0.95 14.43
N ALA A 159 16.51 0.17 13.62
CA ALA A 159 15.08 0.42 13.35
C ALA A 159 14.17 0.09 14.55
N GLY A 160 14.74 -0.50 15.60
CA GLY A 160 14.03 -0.94 16.81
C GLY A 160 13.15 -2.17 16.60
N GLU A 161 12.60 -2.71 17.70
CA GLU A 161 11.69 -3.85 17.60
C GLU A 161 10.46 -3.51 16.72
N TRP A 162 9.99 -4.51 15.99
CA TRP A 162 8.78 -4.43 15.19
C TRP A 162 7.86 -5.59 15.54
N SER A 163 6.64 -5.27 15.94
CA SER A 163 5.54 -6.21 16.13
C SER A 163 4.43 -5.89 15.14
N LEU A 164 3.84 -6.93 14.54
CA LEU A 164 2.71 -6.80 13.64
C LEU A 164 1.57 -7.68 14.17
N GLU A 165 0.42 -7.07 14.43
CA GLU A 165 -0.80 -7.78 14.81
C GLU A 165 -1.65 -8.00 13.56
N LEU A 166 -1.84 -9.26 13.17
CA LEU A 166 -2.63 -9.64 12.00
C LEU A 166 -4.13 -9.69 12.34
N PRO A 167 -4.95 -8.91 11.61
CA PRO A 167 -6.41 -9.00 11.69
C PRO A 167 -6.91 -10.40 11.32
N PRO A 168 -8.07 -10.84 11.84
CA PRO A 168 -8.59 -12.20 11.65
C PRO A 168 -8.87 -12.55 10.18
N ALA A 169 -9.19 -11.57 9.35
CA ALA A 169 -9.47 -11.80 7.92
C ALA A 169 -8.20 -12.00 7.08
N THR A 170 -7.01 -11.72 7.62
CA THR A 170 -5.75 -11.75 6.85
C THR A 170 -5.38 -13.18 6.47
N THR A 171 -5.28 -13.44 5.17
CA THR A 171 -4.87 -14.73 4.60
C THR A 171 -3.57 -14.65 3.79
N GLU A 172 -3.21 -13.45 3.33
CA GLU A 172 -2.00 -13.20 2.54
C GLU A 172 -1.23 -12.03 3.15
N LEU A 173 0.09 -12.22 3.33
CA LEU A 173 0.98 -11.19 3.85
C LEU A 173 2.24 -11.07 3.00
N GLU A 174 2.49 -9.87 2.49
CA GLU A 174 3.73 -9.48 1.82
C GLU A 174 4.46 -8.44 2.67
N LEU A 175 5.73 -8.70 2.96
CA LEU A 175 6.61 -7.79 3.67
C LEU A 175 7.73 -7.34 2.72
N GLY A 176 7.56 -6.14 2.17
CA GLY A 176 8.52 -5.45 1.32
C GLY A 176 9.53 -4.65 2.15
N LEU A 177 10.65 -5.26 2.55
CA LEU A 177 11.61 -4.65 3.46
C LEU A 177 12.77 -4.02 2.69
N TYR A 178 12.85 -2.69 2.71
CA TYR A 178 13.91 -1.96 2.04
C TYR A 178 14.93 -1.43 3.04
N TRP A 179 16.19 -1.66 2.71
CA TRP A 179 17.37 -1.31 3.51
C TRP A 179 17.51 -2.24 4.73
N TYR A 180 18.68 -2.88 4.83
CA TYR A 180 19.04 -3.95 5.78
C TYR A 180 18.79 -3.67 7.28
N ALA A 181 18.45 -2.44 7.65
CA ALA A 181 18.18 -2.04 9.03
C ALA A 181 16.82 -2.53 9.56
N VAL A 182 15.86 -2.86 8.69
CA VAL A 182 14.53 -3.33 9.11
C VAL A 182 14.53 -4.86 9.22
N ARG A 183 14.49 -5.35 10.46
CA ARG A 183 14.25 -6.77 10.74
C ARG A 183 12.78 -7.13 10.46
N PRO A 184 12.48 -8.37 10.05
CA PRO A 184 11.10 -8.85 9.98
C PRO A 184 10.36 -8.68 11.32
N PRO A 185 9.03 -8.44 11.29
CA PRO A 185 8.25 -8.25 12.49
C PRO A 185 8.05 -9.55 13.26
N ARG A 186 7.87 -9.43 14.57
CA ARG A 186 7.20 -10.48 15.37
C ARG A 186 5.71 -10.45 15.02
N VAL A 187 5.28 -11.43 14.24
CA VAL A 187 3.89 -11.58 13.81
C VAL A 187 3.07 -12.21 14.94
N ARG A 188 1.94 -11.60 15.28
CA ARG A 188 1.00 -12.06 16.32
C ARG A 188 -0.44 -11.79 15.88
N GLY A 189 -1.40 -12.21 16.69
CA GLY A 189 -2.83 -11.93 16.46
C GLY A 189 -3.58 -13.09 15.80
N PRO A 190 -4.91 -12.95 15.66
CA PRO A 190 -5.79 -14.02 15.20
C PRO A 190 -5.56 -14.43 13.74
N GLY A 191 -5.06 -13.53 12.88
CA GLY A 191 -4.80 -13.84 11.47
C GLY A 191 -3.66 -14.83 11.23
N VAL A 192 -2.79 -15.08 12.22
CA VAL A 192 -1.64 -15.99 12.08
C VAL A 192 -2.09 -17.42 11.74
N THR A 193 -3.22 -17.87 12.30
CA THR A 193 -3.73 -19.22 12.05
C THR A 193 -4.43 -19.36 10.70
N SER A 194 -4.86 -18.24 10.11
CA SER A 194 -5.56 -18.16 8.82
C SER A 194 -4.61 -17.92 7.63
N LEU A 195 -3.36 -17.54 7.91
CA LEU A 195 -2.39 -17.14 6.90
C LEU A 195 -2.03 -18.33 6.00
N ARG A 196 -2.25 -18.17 4.68
CA ARG A 196 -1.97 -19.19 3.64
C ARG A 196 -0.77 -18.83 2.79
N TRP A 197 -0.51 -17.54 2.61
CA TRP A 197 0.59 -17.06 1.79
C TRP A 197 1.41 -16.01 2.54
N LEU A 198 2.73 -16.20 2.52
CA LEU A 198 3.68 -15.28 3.16
C LEU A 198 4.84 -15.03 2.21
N ALA A 199 5.10 -13.76 1.92
CA ALA A 199 6.28 -13.33 1.19
C ALA A 199 7.12 -12.34 2.00
N LEU A 200 8.41 -12.59 1.99
CA LEU A 200 9.44 -11.60 2.30
C LEU A 200 10.06 -11.18 0.99
N ASP A 201 9.97 -9.90 0.67
CA ASP A 201 10.59 -9.32 -0.51
C ASP A 201 11.47 -8.13 -0.09
N GLY A 202 12.72 -8.15 -0.54
CA GLY A 202 13.61 -7.01 -0.44
C GLY A 202 14.86 -7.26 0.39
N LEU A 203 15.63 -6.18 0.52
CA LEU A 203 17.00 -6.14 1.04
C LEU A 203 17.05 -6.25 2.58
N THR A 204 16.42 -7.27 3.15
CA THR A 204 16.48 -7.59 4.58
C THR A 204 17.50 -8.69 4.86
N VAL A 205 18.04 -8.70 6.09
CA VAL A 205 18.91 -9.75 6.59
C VAL A 205 18.11 -10.64 7.52
N LEU A 206 17.90 -11.88 7.13
CA LEU A 206 17.24 -12.88 7.97
C LEU A 206 18.25 -13.49 8.93
N ARG A 207 17.83 -13.63 10.18
CA ARG A 207 18.57 -14.26 11.26
C ARG A 207 17.86 -15.55 11.67
N PRO A 208 18.57 -16.55 12.22
CA PRO A 208 17.95 -17.80 12.67
C PRO A 208 16.84 -17.58 13.73
N SER A 209 16.95 -16.52 14.52
CA SER A 209 15.98 -16.13 15.56
C SER A 209 14.75 -15.36 15.06
N ASP A 210 14.64 -15.11 13.77
CA ASP A 210 13.54 -14.34 13.20
C ASP A 210 12.23 -15.16 13.16
N PHE A 211 11.15 -14.54 12.68
CA PHE A 211 9.77 -15.03 12.78
C PHE A 211 9.54 -16.50 12.35
N LEU A 212 10.40 -17.08 11.51
CA LEU A 212 10.31 -18.47 11.04
C LEU A 212 10.63 -19.51 12.13
N SER A 213 11.33 -19.16 13.21
CA SER A 213 11.64 -20.09 14.31
C SER A 213 10.82 -19.87 15.57
N THR A 214 10.06 -18.77 15.64
CA THR A 214 9.37 -18.34 16.87
C THR A 214 7.84 -18.35 16.76
N VAL A 215 7.29 -18.38 15.54
CA VAL A 215 5.84 -18.33 15.29
C VAL A 215 5.41 -19.52 14.45
N VAL A 216 4.41 -20.27 14.91
CA VAL A 216 3.82 -21.38 14.15
C VAL A 216 2.75 -20.83 13.21
N PHE A 217 2.83 -21.20 11.93
CA PHE A 217 1.86 -20.86 10.90
C PHE A 217 1.12 -22.13 10.45
N PRO A 218 0.01 -22.50 11.11
CA PRO A 218 -0.61 -23.81 10.94
C PRO A 218 -1.28 -24.02 9.59
N SER A 219 -1.66 -22.94 8.89
CA SER A 219 -2.36 -22.99 7.60
C SER A 219 -1.52 -22.49 6.42
N LEU A 220 -0.23 -22.20 6.64
CA LEU A 220 0.62 -21.62 5.61
C LEU A 220 0.91 -22.65 4.52
N GLU A 221 0.55 -22.31 3.29
CA GLU A 221 0.70 -23.18 2.12
C GLU A 221 1.88 -22.74 1.25
N GLU A 222 2.15 -21.44 1.19
CA GLU A 222 3.18 -20.86 0.34
C GLU A 222 4.09 -19.89 1.11
N LEU A 223 5.40 -20.10 0.99
CA LEU A 223 6.43 -19.22 1.54
C LEU A 223 7.36 -18.74 0.44
N HIS A 224 7.42 -17.43 0.25
CA HIS A 224 8.30 -16.77 -0.71
C HIS A 224 9.36 -15.93 0.01
N ILE A 225 10.63 -16.10 -0.38
CA ILE A 225 11.76 -15.30 0.10
C ILE A 225 12.49 -14.76 -1.14
N VAL A 226 12.44 -13.44 -1.34
CA VAL A 226 12.91 -12.78 -2.56
C VAL A 226 13.88 -11.64 -2.23
N ASP A 227 15.02 -11.58 -2.92
CA ASP A 227 16.06 -10.53 -2.78
C ASP A 227 16.58 -10.34 -1.34
N CYS A 228 16.42 -11.36 -0.49
CA CYS A 228 16.81 -11.35 0.92
C CYS A 228 18.24 -11.87 1.15
N THR A 229 18.85 -11.45 2.25
CA THR A 229 20.11 -12.02 2.75
C THR A 229 19.82 -13.10 3.80
N LEU A 230 20.15 -14.35 3.51
CA LEU A 230 19.93 -15.50 4.37
C LEU A 230 21.12 -15.74 5.32
N PRO A 231 20.89 -16.31 6.51
CA PRO A 231 21.96 -16.79 7.37
C PRO A 231 22.61 -18.05 6.80
N ALA A 232 23.77 -18.45 7.35
CA ALA A 232 24.50 -19.64 6.89
C ALA A 232 23.71 -20.95 6.99
N SER A 233 22.74 -21.03 7.91
CA SER A 233 21.78 -22.12 8.02
C SER A 233 20.39 -21.55 8.29
N ILE A 234 19.41 -21.98 7.52
CA ILE A 234 17.98 -21.70 7.74
C ILE A 234 17.22 -23.02 7.77
N ASP A 235 16.38 -23.19 8.79
CA ASP A 235 15.61 -24.41 9.01
C ASP A 235 14.12 -24.11 8.78
N ILE A 236 13.49 -24.87 7.90
CA ILE A 236 12.06 -24.80 7.62
C ILE A 236 11.49 -26.17 7.97
N THR A 237 10.64 -26.22 9.00
CA THR A 237 10.15 -27.49 9.58
C THR A 237 8.62 -27.58 9.57
N SER A 238 8.09 -28.80 9.51
CA SER A 238 6.67 -29.10 9.68
C SER A 238 6.12 -28.64 11.03
N ASP A 239 6.96 -28.53 12.06
CA ASP A 239 6.55 -28.04 13.39
C ASP A 239 6.08 -26.58 13.33
N THR A 240 6.76 -25.78 12.51
CA THR A 240 6.39 -24.37 12.31
C THR A 240 5.35 -24.21 11.20
N MET A 241 5.46 -24.97 10.10
CA MET A 241 4.64 -24.79 8.90
C MET A 241 4.15 -26.15 8.37
N PRO A 242 3.18 -26.80 9.05
CA PRO A 242 2.78 -28.17 8.76
C PRO A 242 2.11 -28.36 7.40
N ARG A 243 1.57 -27.29 6.81
CA ARG A 243 0.82 -27.31 5.54
C ARG A 243 1.58 -26.73 4.36
N LEU A 244 2.89 -26.49 4.51
CA LEU A 244 3.69 -25.84 3.48
C LEU A 244 3.78 -26.72 2.23
N LYS A 245 3.24 -26.24 1.11
CA LYS A 245 3.21 -26.93 -0.19
C LYS A 245 4.23 -26.36 -1.17
N LEU A 246 4.49 -25.05 -1.13
CA LEU A 246 5.39 -24.35 -2.03
C LEU A 246 6.39 -23.50 -1.24
N LEU A 247 7.68 -23.74 -1.49
CA LEU A 247 8.77 -22.90 -1.02
C LEU A 247 9.49 -22.26 -2.22
N ARG A 248 9.48 -20.93 -2.28
CA ARG A 248 10.19 -20.17 -3.31
C ARG A 248 11.26 -19.30 -2.68
N ILE A 249 12.48 -19.47 -3.15
CA ILE A 249 13.66 -18.69 -2.74
C ILE A 249 14.27 -18.12 -4.01
N THR A 250 14.29 -16.81 -4.17
CA THR A 250 14.69 -16.15 -5.41
C THR A 250 15.63 -14.98 -5.12
N ASP A 251 16.72 -14.86 -5.87
CA ASP A 251 17.68 -13.75 -5.79
C ASP A 251 18.31 -13.54 -4.40
N VAL A 252 18.48 -14.62 -3.62
CA VAL A 252 19.01 -14.50 -2.26
C VAL A 252 20.54 -14.44 -2.21
N THR A 253 21.05 -13.72 -1.21
CA THR A 253 22.48 -13.70 -0.83
C THR A 253 22.67 -14.47 0.48
N VAL A 254 23.82 -15.11 0.73
CA VAL A 254 24.06 -15.80 2.02
C VAL A 254 25.19 -15.15 2.81
N MET A 255 24.95 -14.91 4.10
CA MET A 255 25.97 -14.48 5.06
C MET A 255 26.89 -15.65 5.42
N SER A 256 27.97 -15.86 4.66
CA SER A 256 28.97 -16.85 5.05
C SER A 256 30.40 -16.43 4.70
N ALA A 257 31.32 -16.65 5.65
CA ALA A 257 32.76 -16.64 5.42
C ALA A 257 33.29 -18.01 4.93
N THR A 258 32.46 -19.06 5.01
CA THR A 258 32.77 -20.43 4.60
C THR A 258 31.93 -20.83 3.37
N THR A 259 32.44 -21.72 2.54
CA THR A 259 31.88 -22.03 1.21
C THR A 259 30.54 -22.81 1.22
N LYS A 260 29.91 -23.04 2.37
CA LYS A 260 28.69 -23.86 2.48
C LYS A 260 27.60 -23.17 3.29
N ALA A 261 26.60 -22.67 2.59
CA ALA A 261 25.29 -22.31 3.13
C ALA A 261 24.35 -23.53 3.04
N GLY A 262 23.51 -23.74 4.05
CA GLY A 262 22.52 -24.82 4.09
C GLY A 262 21.11 -24.28 4.28
N ILE A 263 20.15 -24.84 3.54
CA ILE A 263 18.72 -24.66 3.77
C ILE A 263 18.20 -26.04 4.15
N ALA A 264 17.93 -26.28 5.43
CA ALA A 264 17.34 -27.53 5.87
C ALA A 264 15.82 -27.41 5.76
N VAL A 265 15.21 -28.28 4.96
CA VAL A 265 13.76 -28.30 4.77
C VAL A 265 13.23 -29.67 5.18
N LEU A 266 12.48 -29.68 6.27
CA LEU A 266 11.78 -30.83 6.83
C LEU A 266 10.28 -30.53 6.82
N ALA A 267 9.68 -30.46 5.64
CA ALA A 267 8.27 -30.16 5.47
C ALA A 267 7.56 -31.33 4.75
N ASP A 268 6.68 -32.02 5.47
CA ASP A 268 6.10 -33.29 5.03
C ASP A 268 5.12 -33.14 3.85
N GLU A 269 4.44 -31.99 3.76
CA GLU A 269 3.47 -31.68 2.70
C GLU A 269 4.09 -30.93 1.51
N LEU A 270 5.39 -30.70 1.51
CA LEU A 270 6.08 -29.88 0.51
C LEU A 270 6.08 -30.55 -0.86
N ARG A 271 5.50 -29.87 -1.85
CA ARG A 271 5.35 -30.38 -3.22
C ARG A 271 6.34 -29.77 -4.17
N GLU A 272 6.65 -28.50 -3.98
CA GLU A 272 7.49 -27.75 -4.90
C GLU A 272 8.47 -26.85 -4.15
N ILE A 273 9.74 -26.92 -4.56
CA ILE A 273 10.80 -26.04 -4.11
C ILE A 273 11.41 -25.37 -5.32
N ARG A 274 11.38 -24.04 -5.37
CA ARG A 274 12.07 -23.24 -6.38
C ARG A 274 13.17 -22.45 -5.72
N VAL A 275 14.41 -22.70 -6.11
CA VAL A 275 15.58 -21.94 -5.64
C VAL A 275 16.29 -21.32 -6.83
N SER A 276 16.52 -20.01 -6.76
CA SER A 276 17.42 -19.30 -7.66
C SER A 276 18.28 -18.35 -6.84
N CYS A 277 19.61 -18.50 -6.93
CA CYS A 277 20.58 -17.64 -6.26
C CYS A 277 21.31 -16.78 -7.30
N ARG A 278 21.78 -15.60 -6.87
CA ARG A 278 22.66 -14.74 -7.67
C ARG A 278 24.13 -15.15 -7.55
#